data_AF-A0A3B7A729-F1
#
_entry.id   AF-A0A3B7A729-F1
#
_cell.length_a   1.000
_cell.length_b   1.000
_cell.length_c   1.000
_cell.angle_alpha   90.00
_cell.angle_beta   90.00
_cell.angle_gamma   90.00
#
_symmetry.space_group_name_H-M   'P 1'
#
loop_
_entity.id
_entity.type
_entity.pdbx_description
1 polymer ?
#
loop_
_entity_poly.entity_id
_entity_poly.type
_entity_poly.pdbx_seq_one_letter_code
_entity_poly.pdbx_strand_id
1 'polypeptide(L)'
;MRRKDPRSHSASLDRRGRLIPAAISCDQCAACCCQLEVMLMAGDDVPRRLTTQDEWGGWVMRRLDDGWCAALDRDTMRCTIYAQRPDNCRVFEMGDDDCRRERQIFYTPAATAR
;
A
#
# COMPACT_ATOMS: atom_id res chain seq x y z
N MET A 1 10.16 37.42 -18.84
CA MET A 1 10.54 35.99 -18.89
C MET A 1 11.11 35.56 -17.54
N ARG A 2 10.27 35.23 -16.55
CA ARG A 2 10.75 34.61 -15.30
C ARG A 2 10.77 33.09 -15.54
N ARG A 3 11.96 32.48 -15.42
CA ARG A 3 12.13 31.02 -15.47
C ARG A 3 11.39 30.45 -14.25
N LYS A 4 10.47 29.51 -14.48
CA LYS A 4 9.70 28.84 -13.43
C LYS A 4 10.65 27.80 -12.79
N ASP A 5 11.07 28.03 -11.55
CA ASP A 5 11.88 27.07 -10.79
C ASP A 5 11.09 25.77 -10.57
N PRO A 6 11.62 24.58 -10.93
CA PRO A 6 10.91 23.31 -10.80
C PRO A 6 10.90 22.75 -9.36
N ARG A 7 11.29 23.54 -8.35
CA ARG A 7 11.47 23.09 -6.95
C ARG A 7 10.50 23.72 -5.95
N SER A 8 9.31 24.11 -6.37
CA SER A 8 8.23 24.50 -5.47
C SER A 8 7.39 23.29 -5.05
N HIS A 9 7.98 22.36 -4.29
CA HIS A 9 7.23 21.44 -3.44
C HIS A 9 7.35 21.98 -2.02
N SER A 10 6.38 22.77 -1.58
CA SER A 10 6.30 23.28 -0.21
C SER A 10 6.13 22.10 0.75
N ALA A 11 7.22 21.65 1.37
CA ALA A 11 7.16 20.70 2.46
C ALA A 11 6.44 21.37 3.64
N SER A 12 5.26 20.87 4.01
CA SER A 12 4.59 21.28 5.25
C SER A 12 5.28 20.62 6.44
N LEU A 13 5.31 21.32 7.57
CA LEU A 13 5.78 20.78 8.84
C LEU A 13 4.56 20.40 9.70
N ASP A 14 4.65 19.31 10.46
CA ASP A 14 3.64 18.99 11.48
C ASP A 14 3.73 19.97 12.67
N ARG A 15 2.78 19.88 13.63
CA ARG A 15 2.79 20.75 14.84
C ARG A 15 4.04 20.57 15.72
N ARG A 16 4.87 19.57 15.43
CA ARG A 16 6.12 19.25 16.13
C ARG A 16 7.36 19.56 15.28
N GLY A 17 7.20 20.26 14.15
CA GLY A 17 8.30 20.70 13.30
C GLY A 17 8.94 19.57 12.46
N ARG A 18 8.25 18.45 12.25
CA ARG A 18 8.74 17.34 11.42
C ARG A 18 8.37 17.55 9.96
N LEU A 19 9.32 17.32 9.05
CA LEU A 19 9.09 17.31 7.60
C LEU A 19 7.98 16.31 7.25
N ILE A 20 6.88 16.81 6.70
CA ILE A 20 5.86 15.99 6.05
C ILE A 20 6.30 15.80 4.60
N PRO A 21 6.43 14.56 4.09
CA PRO A 21 6.68 14.31 2.68
C PRO A 21 5.65 15.09 1.84
N ALA A 22 6.12 15.78 0.80
CA ALA A 22 5.34 16.80 0.08
C ALA A 22 4.00 16.30 -0.51
N ALA A 23 3.86 15.00 -0.76
CA ALA A 23 2.58 14.32 -0.94
C ALA A 23 2.79 12.81 -0.77
N ILE A 24 1.83 12.11 -0.16
CA ILE A 24 1.82 10.64 -0.16
C ILE A 24 1.42 10.18 -1.56
N SER A 25 2.29 9.39 -2.21
CA SER A 25 2.00 8.71 -3.48
C SER A 25 2.33 7.23 -3.39
N CYS A 26 1.53 6.40 -4.08
CA CYS A 26 1.83 4.98 -4.27
C CYS A 26 3.02 4.74 -5.21
N ASP A 27 3.39 5.71 -6.06
CA ASP A 27 4.51 5.57 -7.02
C ASP A 27 5.88 5.39 -6.35
N GLN A 28 5.98 5.72 -5.06
CA GLN A 28 7.23 5.71 -4.30
C GLN A 28 7.14 4.93 -2.99
N CYS A 29 5.99 4.31 -2.69
CA CYS A 29 5.77 3.63 -1.40
C CYS A 29 6.21 2.16 -1.39
N ALA A 30 6.89 1.71 -2.45
CA ALA A 30 7.27 0.32 -2.66
C ALA A 30 6.10 -0.65 -2.47
N ALA A 31 4.89 -0.25 -2.82
CA ALA A 31 3.65 -1.01 -2.68
C ALA A 31 3.26 -1.47 -1.27
N CYS A 32 3.74 -0.88 -0.17
CA CYS A 32 3.57 -1.39 1.21
C CYS A 32 2.21 -2.07 1.57
N CYS A 33 1.07 -1.57 1.07
CA CYS A 33 -0.25 -2.19 1.25
C CYS A 33 -0.34 -3.64 0.72
N CYS A 34 0.47 -4.02 -0.27
CA CYS A 34 0.51 -5.35 -0.84
C CYS A 34 1.27 -6.37 0.05
N GLN A 35 1.84 -5.97 1.20
CA GLN A 35 2.32 -6.93 2.20
C GLN A 35 1.24 -7.31 3.23
N LEU A 36 0.13 -6.59 3.26
CA LEU A 36 -0.96 -6.86 4.19
C LEU A 36 -1.74 -8.09 3.75
N GLU A 37 -2.25 -8.84 4.72
CA GLU A 37 -3.28 -9.83 4.45
C GLU A 37 -4.61 -9.13 4.16
N VAL A 38 -5.29 -9.57 3.09
CA VAL A 38 -6.54 -8.96 2.65
C VAL A 38 -7.59 -10.04 2.55
N MET A 39 -8.57 -9.99 3.44
CA MET A 39 -9.78 -10.80 3.35
C MET A 39 -10.63 -10.33 2.15
N LEU A 40 -11.25 -11.27 1.45
CA LEU A 40 -12.18 -11.01 0.36
C LEU A 40 -13.61 -11.04 0.87
N MET A 41 -14.38 -10.05 0.47
CA MET A 41 -15.79 -9.92 0.83
C MET A 41 -16.67 -10.62 -0.21
N ALA A 42 -17.90 -10.95 0.20
CA ALA A 42 -18.89 -11.44 -0.75
C ALA A 42 -19.17 -10.37 -1.81
N GLY A 43 -18.92 -10.69 -3.09
CA GLY A 43 -19.08 -9.77 -4.21
C GLY A 43 -17.78 -9.30 -4.86
N ASP A 44 -16.62 -9.55 -4.24
CA ASP A 44 -15.32 -9.25 -4.84
C ASP A 44 -15.07 -10.10 -6.10
N ASP A 45 -14.86 -9.46 -7.25
CA ASP A 45 -14.56 -10.11 -8.54
C ASP A 45 -13.04 -10.23 -8.77
N VAL A 46 -12.36 -10.95 -7.89
CA VAL A 46 -10.92 -11.20 -8.00
C VAL A 46 -10.67 -12.53 -8.71
N PRO A 47 -9.77 -12.59 -9.73
CA PRO A 47 -9.42 -13.85 -10.38
C PRO A 47 -8.90 -14.91 -9.38
N ARG A 48 -9.47 -16.13 -9.41
CA ARG A 48 -9.13 -17.24 -8.48
C ARG A 48 -7.64 -17.55 -8.34
N ARG A 49 -6.84 -17.35 -9.39
CA ARG A 49 -5.37 -17.55 -9.33
C ARG A 49 -4.65 -16.58 -8.39
N LEU A 50 -5.30 -15.48 -8.02
CA LEU A 50 -4.80 -14.44 -7.11
C LEU A 50 -5.36 -14.60 -5.70
N THR A 51 -6.15 -15.64 -5.43
CA THR A 51 -6.80 -15.86 -4.14
C THR A 51 -6.39 -17.21 -3.54
N THR A 52 -6.57 -17.35 -2.24
CA THR A 52 -6.41 -18.61 -1.50
C THR A 52 -7.39 -18.64 -0.33
N GLN A 53 -7.58 -19.80 0.30
CA GLN A 53 -8.27 -19.88 1.58
C GLN A 53 -7.28 -19.79 2.74
N ASP A 54 -7.67 -19.11 3.82
CA ASP A 54 -6.98 -19.13 5.10
C ASP A 54 -7.31 -20.40 5.91
N GLU A 55 -6.76 -20.52 7.12
CA GLU A 55 -6.96 -21.68 7.99
C GLU A 55 -8.40 -21.85 8.51
N TRP A 56 -9.22 -20.79 8.46
CA TRP A 56 -10.62 -20.79 8.87
C TRP A 56 -11.57 -20.95 7.67
N GLY A 57 -11.04 -21.13 6.46
CA GLY A 57 -11.80 -21.30 5.22
C GLY A 57 -12.26 -19.99 4.57
N GLY A 58 -11.85 -18.84 5.11
CA GLY A 58 -12.08 -17.52 4.54
C GLY A 58 -11.25 -17.31 3.26
N TRP A 59 -11.80 -16.58 2.28
CA TRP A 59 -11.05 -16.24 1.08
C TRP A 59 -10.19 -15.00 1.31
N VAL A 60 -8.92 -15.08 0.95
CA VAL A 60 -7.96 -13.99 1.06
C VAL A 60 -7.21 -13.78 -0.25
N MET A 61 -6.61 -12.60 -0.43
CA MET A 61 -5.61 -12.38 -1.48
C MET A 61 -4.41 -13.29 -1.22
N ARG A 62 -3.99 -14.04 -2.24
CA ARG A 62 -2.84 -14.94 -2.16
C ARG A 62 -1.55 -14.14 -2.02
N ARG A 63 -0.71 -14.51 -1.06
CA ARG A 63 0.65 -14.00 -0.90
C ARG A 63 1.65 -15.01 -1.47
N LEU A 64 2.72 -14.50 -2.07
CA LEU A 64 3.85 -15.32 -2.53
C LEU A 64 4.83 -15.55 -1.37
N ASP A 65 5.86 -16.36 -1.60
CA ASP A 65 6.85 -16.74 -0.59
C ASP A 65 7.66 -15.53 -0.06
N ASP A 66 7.70 -14.43 -0.81
CA ASP A 66 8.31 -13.16 -0.41
C ASP A 66 7.38 -12.28 0.46
N GLY A 67 6.20 -12.78 0.81
CA GLY A 67 5.24 -12.11 1.68
C GLY A 67 4.41 -11.02 0.99
N TRP A 68 4.54 -10.86 -0.32
CA TRP A 68 3.79 -9.88 -1.10
C TRP A 68 2.61 -10.51 -1.82
N CYS A 69 1.55 -9.73 -2.02
CA CYS A 69 0.38 -10.10 -2.80
C CYS A 69 0.76 -10.56 -4.22
N ALA A 70 0.11 -11.63 -4.68
CA ALA A 70 0.31 -12.22 -6.01
C ALA A 70 -0.10 -11.29 -7.17
N ALA A 71 -0.87 -10.23 -6.90
CA ALA A 71 -1.29 -9.23 -7.87
C ALA A 71 -0.34 -8.03 -7.99
N LEU A 72 0.78 -8.03 -7.26
CA LEU A 72 1.77 -6.95 -7.32
C LEU A 72 2.77 -7.20 -8.46
N ASP A 73 2.90 -6.23 -9.35
CA ASP A 73 3.98 -6.14 -10.33
C ASP A 73 5.29 -5.76 -9.61
N ARG A 74 6.32 -6.61 -9.74
CA ARG A 74 7.62 -6.43 -9.08
C ARG A 74 8.51 -5.41 -9.78
N ASP A 75 8.29 -5.13 -11.06
CA ASP A 75 9.09 -4.16 -11.80
C ASP A 75 8.63 -2.73 -11.49
N THR A 76 7.32 -2.53 -11.40
CA THR A 76 6.74 -1.19 -11.18
C THR A 76 6.26 -0.93 -9.76
N MET A 77 6.22 -1.95 -8.91
CA MET A 77 5.68 -1.89 -7.54
C MET A 77 4.25 -1.33 -7.51
N ARG A 78 3.41 -1.75 -8.48
CA ARG A 78 1.99 -1.36 -8.60
C ARG A 78 1.10 -2.59 -8.71
N CYS A 79 -0.12 -2.48 -8.21
CA CYS A 79 -1.11 -3.54 -8.32
C CYS A 79 -1.56 -3.69 -9.78
N THR A 80 -1.45 -4.89 -10.34
CA THR A 80 -1.86 -5.20 -11.73
C THR A 80 -3.37 -5.26 -11.91
N ILE A 81 -4.13 -5.33 -10.80
CA ILE A 81 -5.60 -5.37 -10.79
C ILE A 81 -6.20 -4.11 -10.18
N TYR A 82 -5.53 -2.95 -10.27
CA TYR A 82 -5.94 -1.72 -9.57
C TYR A 82 -7.42 -1.34 -9.77
N ALA A 83 -7.96 -1.56 -10.97
CA ALA A 83 -9.36 -1.30 -11.31
C ALA A 83 -10.35 -2.35 -10.76
N GLN A 84 -9.89 -3.57 -10.51
CA GLN A 84 -10.65 -4.71 -9.97
C GLN A 84 -10.25 -5.03 -8.52
N ARG A 85 -9.68 -4.06 -7.80
CA ARG A 85 -9.29 -4.26 -6.40
C ARG A 85 -10.49 -4.72 -5.59
N PRO A 86 -10.30 -5.68 -4.67
CA PRO A 86 -11.35 -6.04 -3.72
C PRO A 86 -11.67 -4.85 -2.82
N ASP A 87 -12.84 -4.88 -2.20
CA ASP A 87 -13.35 -3.77 -1.38
C ASP A 87 -12.38 -3.37 -0.27
N ASN A 88 -11.78 -4.35 0.41
CA ASN A 88 -10.80 -4.10 1.47
C ASN A 88 -9.52 -3.39 0.95
N CYS A 89 -9.16 -3.56 -0.33
CA CYS A 89 -8.08 -2.78 -0.94
C CYS A 89 -8.51 -1.39 -1.41
N ARG A 90 -9.81 -1.10 -1.54
CA ARG A 90 -10.35 0.21 -1.94
C ARG A 90 -10.50 1.13 -0.76
N VAL A 91 -11.00 0.62 0.37
CA VAL A 91 -11.13 1.37 1.62
C VAL A 91 -9.77 1.80 2.19
N PHE A 92 -8.70 1.09 1.83
CA PHE A 92 -7.33 1.51 2.11
C PHE A 92 -6.93 2.69 1.20
N GLU A 93 -7.40 3.88 1.54
CA GLU A 93 -7.22 5.09 0.73
C GLU A 93 -5.79 5.64 0.79
N MET A 94 -5.30 6.12 -0.36
CA MET A 94 -3.96 6.69 -0.45
C MET A 94 -3.83 7.94 0.42
N GLY A 95 -2.97 7.87 1.43
CA GLY A 95 -2.66 9.00 2.28
C GLY A 95 -3.60 9.19 3.47
N ASP A 96 -4.54 8.28 3.66
CA ASP A 96 -5.36 8.20 4.87
C ASP A 96 -4.56 7.58 6.04
N ASP A 97 -5.15 7.51 7.22
CA ASP A 97 -4.51 7.11 8.48
C ASP A 97 -3.90 5.71 8.42
N ASP A 98 -4.63 4.72 7.89
CA ASP A 98 -4.11 3.36 7.70
C ASP A 98 -2.92 3.35 6.72
N CYS A 99 -3.05 4.09 5.62
CA CYS A 99 -1.99 4.29 4.64
C CYS A 99 -0.70 4.85 5.26
N ARG A 100 -0.84 5.80 6.18
CA ARG A 100 0.30 6.44 6.87
C ARG A 100 0.90 5.50 7.90
N ARG A 101 0.07 4.81 8.68
CA ARG A 101 0.50 3.86 9.70
C ARG A 101 1.32 2.73 9.09
N GLU A 102 0.80 2.10 8.04
CA GLU A 102 1.48 0.98 7.40
C GLU A 102 2.80 1.39 6.73
N ARG A 103 2.87 2.60 6.17
CA ARG A 103 4.16 3.13 5.69
C ARG A 103 5.18 3.29 6.82
N GLN A 104 4.76 3.78 8.00
CA GLN A 104 5.66 3.92 9.14
C GLN A 104 6.19 2.55 9.59
N ILE A 105 5.32 1.54 9.68
CA ILE A 105 5.70 0.16 10.04
C ILE A 105 6.65 -0.42 8.99
N PHE A 106 6.32 -0.26 7.70
CA PHE A 106 7.07 -0.84 6.58
C PHE A 106 8.49 -0.27 6.46
N TYR A 107 8.67 1.05 6.65
CA TYR A 107 9.99 1.69 6.54
C TYR A 107 10.77 1.79 7.86
N THR A 108 10.08 1.65 8.99
CA THR A 108 10.69 1.59 10.31
C THR A 108 10.25 0.30 10.99
N PRO A 109 10.77 -0.85 10.54
CA PRO A 109 10.48 -2.10 11.22
C PRO A 109 10.88 -1.94 12.68
N ALA A 110 9.98 -2.33 13.59
CA ALA A 110 10.28 -2.32 15.02
C ALA A 110 11.60 -3.06 15.24
N ALA A 111 12.51 -2.46 16.03
CA ALA A 111 13.69 -3.16 16.49
C ALA A 111 13.21 -4.46 17.15
N THR A 112 13.50 -5.57 16.48
CA THR A 112 12.83 -6.86 16.68
C THR A 112 12.87 -7.25 18.15
N ALA A 113 11.71 -7.50 18.75
CA ALA A 113 11.65 -8.21 20.02
C ALA A 113 12.23 -9.60 19.80
N ARG A 114 13.27 -9.91 20.59
CA ARG A 114 13.91 -11.23 20.69
C ARG A 114 12.94 -12.29 21.18
#